data_AF-B0RL96-F1
#
_entry.id   AF-B0RL96-F1
#
_cell.length_a   1.000
_cell.length_b   1.000
_cell.length_c   1.000
_cell.angle_alpha   90.00
_cell.angle_beta   90.00
_cell.angle_gamma   90.00
#
_symmetry.space_group_name_H-M   'P 1'
#
loop_
_entity.id
_entity.type
_entity.pdbx_description
1 polymer ?
#
loop_
_entity_poly.entity_id
_entity_poly.type
_entity_poly.pdbx_seq_one_letter_code
_entity_poly.pdbx_strand_id
1 'polypeptide(L)'
;MAGRRQHYLPRFLQRPFRYRASDKQDYVHAHESTRSYTPSTMGLGQERDFYGSAAESSADDNVTESENRLSEILNRLNTESCSVSQGDQALLVAALAVRTNKMRKSLEAMVRVFANEMADLLQKYGVRQREIEVYWSDKSKLEAMIQEELKKMPPMPREIRTKVISLIKQQWHGQRDQIIFQMQVGVKAIANEVFKRMDQESAHIADSAFRKVFEADPTIPQRVASLTEHYEFSVITACEGEEFILGDCAAVGFRADRSPRLPIGDLDNDSPLDQIYLPISPTRCIAAMRKGTSTWAQMTDINEASAALSHRFFISKSSEPANLTKLQSLIGVADPLASEEDMRSLLKKIYGTNRD
;
A
#
# COMPACT_ATOMS: atom_id res chain seq x y z
N MET A 1 17.63 -0.26 -19.16
CA MET A 1 18.07 -0.21 -17.76
C MET A 1 17.86 1.20 -17.25
N ALA A 2 16.82 1.39 -16.45
CA ALA A 2 16.74 2.62 -15.67
C ALA A 2 17.95 2.57 -14.73
N GLY A 3 18.73 3.65 -14.68
CA GLY A 3 19.88 3.69 -13.78
C GLY A 3 19.40 3.57 -12.33
N ARG A 4 20.34 3.62 -11.38
CA ARG A 4 20.02 3.62 -9.94
C ARG A 4 19.08 4.74 -9.47
N ARG A 5 18.73 5.70 -10.33
CA ARG A 5 17.74 6.74 -10.07
C ARG A 5 16.45 6.34 -10.77
N GLN A 6 15.48 5.88 -9.99
CA GLN A 6 14.21 5.38 -10.46
C GLN A 6 13.11 6.39 -10.12
N HIS A 7 12.18 6.58 -11.05
CA HIS A 7 11.07 7.52 -10.90
C HIS A 7 9.91 6.85 -10.16
N TYR A 8 9.50 7.43 -9.02
CA TYR A 8 8.24 7.08 -8.34
C TYR A 8 7.05 7.87 -8.92
N LEU A 9 7.33 9.02 -9.55
CA LEU A 9 6.38 9.71 -10.42
C LEU A 9 6.92 9.65 -11.86
N PRO A 10 6.40 8.79 -12.74
CA PRO A 10 6.99 8.56 -14.06
C PRO A 10 7.06 9.81 -14.93
N ARG A 11 8.16 9.94 -15.69
CA ARG A 11 8.38 11.10 -16.57
C ARG A 11 7.30 11.25 -17.64
N PHE A 12 6.80 10.13 -18.16
CA PHE A 12 5.75 10.16 -19.18
C PHE A 12 4.47 10.84 -18.66
N LEU A 13 4.15 10.69 -17.37
CA LEU A 13 3.01 11.34 -16.72
C LEU A 13 3.26 12.82 -16.41
N GLN A 14 4.51 13.20 -16.10
CA GLN A 14 4.87 14.60 -15.83
C GLN A 14 4.91 15.47 -17.09
N ARG A 15 5.36 14.90 -18.23
CA ARG A 15 5.59 15.63 -19.49
C ARG A 15 4.41 16.45 -20.01
N PRO A 16 3.15 15.99 -19.96
CA PRO A 16 2.00 16.79 -20.38
C PRO A 16 1.83 18.12 -19.62
N PHE A 17 2.41 18.25 -18.43
CA PHE A 17 2.37 19.46 -17.60
C PHE A 17 3.54 20.43 -17.87
N ARG A 18 4.40 20.15 -18.85
CA ARG A 18 5.55 21.01 -19.15
C ARG A 18 5.13 22.43 -19.53
N TYR A 19 5.85 23.41 -19.01
CA TYR A 19 5.73 24.81 -19.45
C TYR A 19 6.82 25.18 -20.48
N ARG A 20 7.93 24.44 -20.49
CA ARG A 20 9.06 24.64 -21.41
C ARG A 20 9.69 23.31 -21.80
N ALA A 21 10.08 23.19 -23.07
CA ALA A 21 10.92 22.10 -23.57
C ALA A 21 12.24 22.66 -24.10
N SER A 22 13.31 21.87 -23.96
CA SER A 22 14.55 21.98 -24.73
C SER A 22 14.81 20.66 -25.44
N ASP A 23 15.79 20.62 -26.35
CA ASP A 23 16.11 19.42 -27.15
C ASP A 23 16.33 18.13 -26.34
N LYS A 24 16.66 18.25 -25.04
CA LYS A 24 16.95 17.11 -24.16
C LYS A 24 16.06 17.03 -22.92
N GLN A 25 15.31 18.07 -22.57
CA GLN A 25 14.65 18.18 -21.27
C GLN A 25 13.30 18.88 -21.32
N ASP A 26 12.36 18.36 -20.54
CA ASP A 26 11.07 18.99 -20.26
C ASP A 26 11.12 19.62 -18.86
N TYR A 27 10.65 20.86 -18.73
CA TYR A 27 10.58 21.60 -17.47
C TYR A 27 9.12 21.84 -17.07
N VAL A 28 8.83 21.69 -15.78
CA VAL A 28 7.51 21.85 -15.16
C VAL A 28 7.59 22.92 -14.06
N HIS A 29 6.45 23.48 -13.64
CA HIS A 29 6.39 24.21 -12.38
C HIS A 29 6.12 23.21 -11.26
N ALA A 30 7.01 23.14 -10.27
CA ALA A 30 6.87 22.28 -9.11
C ALA A 30 6.66 23.15 -7.86
N HIS A 31 5.74 22.74 -7.01
CA HIS A 31 5.31 23.47 -5.83
C HIS A 31 5.47 22.59 -4.60
N GLU A 32 6.38 22.98 -3.72
CA GLU A 32 6.54 22.43 -2.36
C GLU A 32 5.78 23.32 -1.38
N SER A 33 5.63 22.87 -0.13
CA SER A 33 4.84 23.57 0.90
C SER A 33 5.28 25.02 1.17
N THR A 34 6.54 25.35 0.89
CA THR A 34 7.12 26.67 1.19
C THR A 34 7.67 27.41 -0.03
N ARG A 35 7.70 26.79 -1.21
CA ARG A 35 8.33 27.38 -2.40
C ARG A 35 7.86 26.76 -3.71
N SER A 36 8.07 27.51 -4.78
CA SER A 36 7.87 27.08 -6.17
C SER A 36 9.20 27.13 -6.92
N TYR A 37 9.43 26.19 -7.84
CA TYR A 37 10.63 26.15 -8.68
C TYR A 37 10.34 25.44 -10.00
N THR A 38 11.30 25.50 -10.93
CA THR A 38 11.13 24.97 -12.30
C THR A 38 12.13 23.86 -12.62
N PRO A 39 11.95 22.65 -12.07
CA PRO A 39 12.86 21.55 -12.30
C PRO A 39 12.65 20.91 -13.66
N SER A 40 13.68 20.20 -14.11
CA SER A 40 13.56 19.23 -15.21
C SER A 40 12.84 17.98 -14.73
N THR A 41 11.95 17.42 -15.56
CA THR A 41 11.30 16.11 -15.30
C THR A 41 12.30 14.97 -15.16
N MET A 42 13.54 15.12 -15.66
CA MET A 42 14.61 14.16 -15.42
C MET A 42 15.02 14.08 -13.94
N GLY A 43 14.92 15.19 -13.21
CA GLY A 43 15.37 15.30 -11.82
C GLY A 43 14.26 15.19 -10.78
N LEU A 44 13.01 15.38 -11.19
CA LEU A 44 11.84 15.45 -10.32
C LEU A 44 11.17 14.08 -10.17
N GLY A 45 10.71 13.76 -8.95
CA GLY A 45 9.94 12.54 -8.70
C GLY A 45 10.76 11.25 -8.77
N GLN A 46 12.06 11.31 -8.44
CA GLN A 46 12.98 10.16 -8.45
C GLN A 46 13.65 9.94 -7.10
N GLU A 47 14.02 8.69 -6.84
CA GLU A 47 14.79 8.28 -5.67
C GLU A 47 15.81 7.20 -6.09
N ARG A 48 16.86 7.03 -5.28
CA ARG A 48 17.89 6.04 -5.56
C ARG A 48 17.44 4.66 -5.12
N ASP A 49 17.55 3.67 -6.01
CA ASP A 49 17.20 2.25 -5.78
C ASP A 49 15.76 2.09 -5.22
N PHE A 50 14.81 2.93 -5.69
CA PHE A 50 13.43 3.00 -5.22
C PHE A 50 12.66 1.67 -5.32
N TYR A 51 12.84 0.92 -6.41
CA TYR A 51 12.26 -0.41 -6.65
C TYR A 51 13.21 -1.54 -6.23
N GLY A 52 14.31 -1.23 -5.56
CA GLY A 52 15.36 -2.17 -5.18
C GLY A 52 16.63 -2.03 -6.02
N SER A 53 17.70 -2.65 -5.54
CA SER A 53 18.99 -2.67 -6.25
C SER A 53 18.99 -3.71 -7.37
N ALA A 54 19.79 -3.49 -8.42
CA ALA A 54 19.90 -4.42 -9.56
C ALA A 54 20.39 -5.84 -9.17
N ALA A 55 20.99 -6.00 -7.99
CA ALA A 55 21.40 -7.30 -7.46
C ALA A 55 20.25 -8.05 -6.76
N GLU A 56 19.15 -7.36 -6.43
CA GLU A 56 18.10 -7.87 -5.56
C GLU A 56 16.73 -7.96 -6.22
N SER A 57 16.50 -7.36 -7.40
CA SER A 57 15.17 -7.37 -8.03
C SER A 57 15.21 -7.24 -9.55
N SER A 58 14.31 -7.95 -10.23
CA SER A 58 13.96 -7.73 -11.65
C SER A 58 12.91 -6.62 -11.84
N ALA A 59 12.47 -5.97 -10.75
CA ALA A 59 11.45 -4.92 -10.81
C ALA A 59 11.82 -3.76 -11.75
N ASP A 60 13.10 -3.43 -11.91
CA ASP A 60 13.53 -2.33 -12.79
C ASP A 60 13.19 -2.57 -14.27
N ASP A 61 13.45 -3.79 -14.75
CA ASP A 61 13.18 -4.16 -16.14
C ASP A 61 11.67 -4.26 -16.40
N ASN A 62 10.93 -4.87 -15.46
CA ASN A 62 9.46 -4.96 -15.52
C ASN A 62 8.81 -3.57 -15.50
N VAL A 63 9.32 -2.66 -14.65
CA VAL A 63 8.84 -1.27 -14.59
C VAL A 63 9.14 -0.58 -15.91
N THR A 64 10.36 -0.70 -16.46
CA THR A 64 10.73 -0.09 -17.74
C THR A 64 9.82 -0.55 -18.89
N GLU A 65 9.57 -1.85 -19.01
CA GLU A 65 8.67 -2.40 -20.03
C GLU A 65 7.25 -1.87 -19.86
N SER A 66 6.75 -1.87 -18.62
CA SER A 66 5.41 -1.34 -18.32
C SER A 66 5.27 0.15 -18.63
N GLU A 67 6.32 0.96 -18.43
CA GLU A 67 6.28 2.40 -18.67
C GLU A 67 6.06 2.74 -20.15
N ASN A 68 6.62 1.96 -21.07
CA ASN A 68 6.40 2.17 -22.51
C ASN A 68 4.92 2.01 -22.85
N ARG A 69 4.30 0.91 -22.40
CA ARG A 69 2.87 0.65 -22.61
C ARG A 69 2.00 1.74 -21.97
N LEU A 70 2.29 2.12 -20.73
CA LEU A 70 1.54 3.17 -20.02
C LEU A 70 1.68 4.54 -20.72
N SER A 71 2.87 4.85 -21.24
CA SER A 71 3.11 6.07 -22.02
C SER A 71 2.31 6.09 -23.33
N GLU A 72 2.18 4.97 -24.02
CA GLU A 72 1.36 4.87 -25.23
C GLU A 72 -0.12 5.10 -24.95
N ILE A 73 -0.64 4.50 -23.87
CA ILE A 73 -2.01 4.72 -23.41
C ILE A 73 -2.23 6.20 -23.07
N LEU A 74 -1.31 6.82 -22.32
CA LEU A 74 -1.39 8.23 -21.94
C LEU A 74 -1.39 9.15 -23.17
N ASN A 75 -0.54 8.86 -24.16
CA ASN A 75 -0.48 9.63 -25.39
C ASN A 75 -1.82 9.56 -26.14
N ARG A 76 -2.39 8.36 -26.29
CA ARG A 76 -3.72 8.17 -26.88
C ARG A 76 -4.81 8.89 -26.10
N LEU A 77 -4.78 8.90 -24.77
CA LEU A 77 -5.74 9.65 -23.96
C LEU A 77 -5.63 11.16 -24.16
N ASN A 78 -4.45 11.68 -24.51
CA ASN A 78 -4.23 13.11 -24.79
C ASN A 78 -4.49 13.51 -26.25
N THR A 79 -4.54 12.57 -27.20
CA THR A 79 -4.87 12.86 -28.61
C THR A 79 -6.29 12.44 -28.98
N GLU A 80 -6.70 11.23 -28.60
CA GLU A 80 -7.92 10.53 -29.04
C GLU A 80 -8.60 9.80 -27.87
N SER A 81 -9.02 10.54 -26.83
CA SER A 81 -9.55 9.96 -25.58
C SER A 81 -10.69 8.96 -25.80
N CYS A 82 -11.58 9.21 -26.76
CA CYS A 82 -12.72 8.33 -27.08
C CYS A 82 -12.32 6.94 -27.60
N SER A 83 -11.09 6.75 -28.10
CA SER A 83 -10.64 5.46 -28.64
C SER A 83 -9.99 4.56 -27.58
N VAL A 84 -9.78 5.06 -26.36
CA VAL A 84 -9.07 4.35 -25.29
C VAL A 84 -10.06 3.56 -24.43
N SER A 85 -9.83 2.26 -24.30
CA SER A 85 -10.71 1.36 -23.54
C SER A 85 -10.73 1.69 -22.05
N GLN A 86 -11.82 1.34 -21.35
CA GLN A 86 -11.86 1.47 -19.89
C GLN A 86 -10.80 0.60 -19.20
N GLY A 87 -10.46 -0.56 -19.78
CA GLY A 87 -9.38 -1.42 -19.28
C GLY A 87 -8.02 -0.73 -19.30
N ASP A 88 -7.70 0.00 -20.36
CA ASP A 88 -6.45 0.77 -20.45
C ASP A 88 -6.43 1.96 -19.47
N GLN A 89 -7.57 2.63 -19.27
CA GLN A 89 -7.70 3.70 -18.28
C GLN A 89 -7.52 3.16 -16.85
N ALA A 90 -8.15 2.03 -16.54
CA ALA A 90 -8.02 1.33 -15.27
C ALA A 90 -6.57 0.84 -15.03
N LEU A 91 -5.90 0.36 -16.07
CA LEU A 91 -4.48 -0.03 -16.00
C LEU A 91 -3.57 1.14 -15.60
N LEU A 92 -3.77 2.32 -16.20
CA LEU A 92 -3.01 3.52 -15.80
C LEU A 92 -3.22 3.86 -14.33
N VAL A 93 -4.46 3.90 -13.87
CA VAL A 93 -4.81 4.18 -12.47
C VAL A 93 -4.20 3.13 -11.53
N ALA A 94 -4.38 1.84 -11.83
CA ALA A 94 -3.88 0.74 -11.02
C ALA A 94 -2.34 0.76 -10.90
N ALA A 95 -1.65 0.97 -12.02
CA ALA A 95 -0.19 0.98 -12.06
C ALA A 95 0.40 2.20 -11.35
N LEU A 96 -0.20 3.39 -11.52
CA LEU A 96 0.36 4.63 -10.98
C LEU A 96 0.06 4.82 -9.49
N ALA A 97 -1.11 4.40 -9.01
CA ALA A 97 -1.51 4.59 -7.62
C ALA A 97 -0.61 3.84 -6.60
N VAL A 98 0.05 2.76 -7.02
CA VAL A 98 0.99 2.00 -6.15
C VAL A 98 2.42 2.50 -6.21
N ARG A 99 2.81 3.25 -7.26
CA ARG A 99 4.21 3.62 -7.52
C ARG A 99 4.71 4.82 -6.71
N THR A 100 3.87 5.38 -5.85
CA THR A 100 4.12 6.69 -5.23
C THR A 100 4.91 6.55 -3.93
N ASN A 101 5.72 7.58 -3.62
CA ASN A 101 6.45 7.62 -2.34
C ASN A 101 5.47 7.66 -1.15
N LYS A 102 4.35 8.38 -1.31
CA LYS A 102 3.26 8.42 -0.32
C LYS A 102 2.73 7.02 0.01
N MET A 103 2.53 6.15 -0.98
CA MET A 103 2.13 4.75 -0.77
C MET A 103 3.15 4.00 0.10
N ARG A 104 4.44 4.05 -0.29
CA ARG A 104 5.54 3.38 0.42
C ARG A 104 5.62 3.82 1.89
N LYS A 105 5.58 5.14 2.16
CA LYS A 105 5.62 5.70 3.51
C LYS A 105 4.40 5.33 4.35
N SER A 106 3.27 5.13 3.72
CA SER A 106 2.03 4.79 4.42
C SER A 106 1.97 3.32 4.78
N LEU A 107 2.56 2.45 3.96
CA LEU A 107 2.77 1.05 4.30
C LEU A 107 3.72 0.91 5.50
N GLU A 108 4.79 1.70 5.56
CA GLU A 108 5.71 1.78 6.71
C GLU A 108 4.95 2.17 7.99
N ALA A 109 4.15 3.24 7.94
CA ALA A 109 3.32 3.66 9.08
C ALA A 109 2.29 2.61 9.49
N MET A 110 1.66 1.93 8.52
CA MET A 110 0.66 0.88 8.78
C MET A 110 1.27 -0.33 9.49
N VAL A 111 2.43 -0.82 9.04
CA VAL A 111 3.14 -1.92 9.70
C VAL A 111 3.46 -1.55 11.14
N ARG A 112 3.84 -0.29 11.38
CA ARG A 112 4.14 0.22 12.71
C ARG A 112 2.92 0.23 13.64
N VAL A 113 1.80 0.78 13.17
CA VAL A 113 0.53 0.78 13.94
C VAL A 113 0.07 -0.65 14.21
N PHE A 114 0.14 -1.53 13.20
CA PHE A 114 -0.19 -2.94 13.35
C PHE A 114 0.65 -3.62 14.43
N ALA A 115 1.98 -3.46 14.41
CA ALA A 115 2.87 -4.06 15.40
C ALA A 115 2.55 -3.60 16.83
N ASN A 116 2.28 -2.31 17.01
CA ASN A 116 1.95 -1.73 18.32
C ASN A 116 0.59 -2.21 18.84
N GLU A 117 -0.45 -2.16 18.01
CA GLU A 117 -1.79 -2.62 18.40
C GLU A 117 -1.82 -4.12 18.71
N MET A 118 -1.10 -4.93 17.94
CA MET A 118 -0.98 -6.36 18.18
C MET A 118 -0.28 -6.66 19.50
N ALA A 119 0.78 -5.91 19.82
CA ALA A 119 1.46 -6.01 21.10
C ALA A 119 0.50 -5.66 22.25
N ASP A 120 -0.26 -4.56 22.14
CA ASP A 120 -1.23 -4.14 23.14
C ASP A 120 -2.37 -5.15 23.32
N LEU A 121 -2.92 -5.68 22.23
CA LEU A 121 -3.96 -6.71 22.26
C LEU A 121 -3.46 -7.98 22.95
N LEU A 122 -2.24 -8.43 22.65
CA LEU A 122 -1.64 -9.61 23.29
C LEU A 122 -1.28 -9.36 24.76
N GLN A 123 -0.87 -8.14 25.13
CA GLN A 123 -0.66 -7.79 26.54
C GLN A 123 -1.98 -7.85 27.30
N LYS A 124 -3.04 -7.24 26.74
CA LYS A 124 -4.36 -7.10 27.36
C LYS A 124 -5.13 -8.41 27.45
N TYR A 125 -5.13 -9.21 26.39
CA TYR A 125 -5.95 -10.43 26.30
C TYR A 125 -5.15 -11.72 26.43
N GLY A 126 -3.82 -11.67 26.29
CA GLY A 126 -2.99 -12.88 26.19
C GLY A 126 -3.30 -13.70 24.94
N VAL A 127 -2.69 -14.89 24.85
CA VAL A 127 -3.14 -15.92 23.90
C VAL A 127 -4.27 -16.69 24.55
N ARG A 128 -5.39 -16.88 23.85
CA ARG A 128 -6.55 -17.54 24.44
C ARG A 128 -6.18 -18.96 24.84
N GLN A 129 -6.62 -19.39 26.02
CA GLN A 129 -6.46 -20.78 26.47
C GLN A 129 -6.98 -21.76 25.40
N ARG A 130 -8.11 -21.44 24.74
CA ARG A 130 -8.66 -22.21 23.62
C ARG A 130 -7.72 -22.30 22.41
N GLU A 131 -6.97 -21.26 22.06
CA GLU A 131 -6.05 -21.29 20.91
C GLU A 131 -4.83 -22.16 21.21
N ILE A 132 -4.32 -22.09 22.44
CA ILE A 132 -3.27 -22.97 22.94
C ILE A 132 -3.80 -24.42 22.99
N GLU A 133 -5.03 -24.63 23.45
CA GLU A 133 -5.67 -25.94 23.50
C GLU A 133 -5.92 -26.53 22.12
N VAL A 134 -6.35 -25.72 21.13
CA VAL A 134 -6.51 -26.16 19.74
C VAL A 134 -5.16 -26.54 19.14
N TYR A 135 -4.12 -25.72 19.34
CA TYR A 135 -2.76 -26.04 18.89
C TYR A 135 -2.24 -27.37 19.48
N TRP A 136 -2.54 -27.64 20.76
CA TRP A 136 -2.11 -28.86 21.45
C TRP A 136 -3.07 -30.04 21.33
N SER A 137 -4.28 -29.83 20.82
CA SER A 137 -5.20 -30.91 20.46
C SER A 137 -4.74 -31.66 19.19
N ASP A 138 -3.81 -31.07 18.44
CA ASP A 138 -3.13 -31.74 17.34
C ASP A 138 -2.16 -32.81 17.86
N LYS A 139 -2.54 -34.07 17.68
CA LYS A 139 -1.72 -35.24 18.03
C LYS A 139 -0.31 -35.20 17.46
N SER A 140 -0.13 -34.62 16.27
CA SER A 140 1.17 -34.57 15.60
C SER A 140 2.18 -33.68 16.33
N LYS A 141 1.71 -32.59 16.96
CA LYS A 141 2.53 -31.67 17.75
C LYS A 141 2.97 -32.30 19.07
N LEU A 142 2.05 -33.00 19.75
CA LEU A 142 2.36 -33.75 20.96
C LEU A 142 3.38 -34.87 20.69
N GLU A 143 3.22 -35.59 19.58
CA GLU A 143 4.16 -36.65 19.17
C GLU A 143 5.55 -36.09 18.84
N ALA A 144 5.64 -34.96 18.15
CA ALA A 144 6.92 -34.31 17.87
C ALA A 144 7.67 -33.90 19.15
N MET A 145 6.96 -33.36 20.13
CA MET A 145 7.55 -32.98 21.42
C MET A 145 8.01 -34.19 22.23
N ILE A 146 7.21 -35.26 22.28
CA ILE A 146 7.59 -36.52 22.92
C ILE A 146 8.87 -37.07 22.26
N GLN A 147 9.00 -36.98 20.94
CA GLN A 147 10.21 -37.41 20.24
C GLN A 147 11.42 -36.53 20.58
N GLU A 148 11.26 -35.21 20.74
CA GLU A 148 12.36 -34.34 21.20
C GLU A 148 12.82 -34.68 22.62
N GLU A 149 11.90 -34.90 23.56
CA GLU A 149 12.28 -35.30 24.92
C GLU A 149 12.93 -36.68 24.95
N LEU A 150 12.45 -37.63 24.14
CA LEU A 150 13.08 -38.94 24.00
C LEU A 150 14.50 -38.86 23.42
N LYS A 151 14.81 -37.87 22.58
CA LYS A 151 16.18 -37.66 22.07
C LYS A 151 17.15 -37.18 23.16
N LYS A 152 16.64 -36.54 24.21
CA LYS A 152 17.45 -36.09 25.37
C LYS A 152 17.75 -37.23 26.35
N MET A 153 17.06 -38.36 26.21
CA MET A 153 17.22 -39.53 27.08
C MET A 153 18.21 -40.55 26.49
N PRO A 154 18.88 -41.35 27.33
CA PRO A 154 19.72 -42.45 26.87
C PRO A 154 18.93 -43.48 26.03
N PRO A 155 19.56 -44.13 25.05
CA PRO A 155 18.92 -45.17 24.25
C PRO A 155 18.43 -46.31 25.14
N MET A 156 17.19 -46.74 24.90
CA MET A 156 16.45 -47.60 25.80
C MET A 156 15.66 -48.68 25.03
N PRO A 157 15.50 -49.89 25.60
CA PRO A 157 14.72 -50.98 25.00
C PRO A 157 13.29 -50.57 24.65
N ARG A 158 12.74 -51.14 23.57
CA ARG A 158 11.40 -50.79 23.04
C ARG A 158 10.30 -50.85 24.12
N GLU A 159 10.32 -51.86 24.97
CA GLU A 159 9.31 -52.05 26.02
C GLU A 159 9.35 -50.94 27.08
N ILE A 160 10.55 -50.50 27.47
CA ILE A 160 10.76 -49.41 28.42
C ILE A 160 10.39 -48.08 27.74
N ARG A 161 10.72 -47.92 26.45
CA ARG A 161 10.36 -46.75 25.66
C ARG A 161 8.84 -46.55 25.58
N THR A 162 8.08 -47.62 25.36
CA THR A 162 6.60 -47.55 25.31
C THR A 162 6.01 -47.14 26.67
N LYS A 163 6.55 -47.66 27.78
CA LYS A 163 6.14 -47.25 29.14
C LYS A 163 6.49 -45.81 29.47
N VAL A 164 7.66 -45.34 29.03
CA VAL A 164 8.06 -43.92 29.20
C VAL A 164 7.17 -43.00 28.39
N ILE A 165 6.83 -43.36 27.14
CA ILE A 165 5.88 -42.59 26.32
C ILE A 165 4.51 -42.51 27.00
N SER A 166 4.00 -43.60 27.59
CA SER A 166 2.70 -43.57 28.28
C SER A 166 2.73 -42.70 29.54
N LEU A 167 3.82 -42.75 30.31
CA LEU A 167 4.03 -41.89 31.47
C LEU A 167 4.11 -40.41 31.10
N ILE A 168 4.85 -40.07 30.03
CA ILE A 168 4.94 -38.70 29.51
C ILE A 168 3.55 -38.19 29.08
N LYS A 169 2.78 -39.01 28.37
CA LYS A 169 1.39 -38.65 27.98
C LYS A 169 0.50 -38.43 29.20
N GLN A 170 0.59 -39.29 30.21
CA GLN A 170 -0.21 -39.17 31.42
C GLN A 170 0.18 -37.92 32.25
N GLN A 171 1.48 -37.67 32.40
CA GLN A 171 1.99 -36.49 33.08
C GLN A 171 1.61 -35.20 32.35
N TRP A 172 1.62 -35.22 31.01
CA TRP A 172 1.13 -34.11 30.19
C TRP A 172 -0.34 -33.77 30.47
N HIS A 173 -1.20 -34.79 30.57
CA HIS A 173 -2.60 -34.57 30.92
C HIS A 173 -2.78 -34.01 32.34
N GLY A 174 -1.92 -34.42 33.30
CA GLY A 174 -1.95 -33.91 34.68
C GLY A 174 -1.33 -32.52 34.88
N GLN A 175 -0.42 -32.10 34.00
CA GLN A 175 0.27 -30.80 34.06
C GLN A 175 -0.23 -29.79 33.02
N ARG A 176 -1.30 -30.14 32.29
CA ARG A 176 -1.85 -29.37 31.17
C ARG A 176 -2.03 -27.89 31.52
N ASP A 177 -2.69 -27.59 32.63
CA ASP A 177 -3.00 -26.20 33.01
C ASP A 177 -1.74 -25.40 33.34
N GLN A 178 -0.73 -26.04 33.94
CA GLN A 178 0.53 -25.41 34.27
C GLN A 178 1.41 -25.17 33.02
N ILE A 179 1.39 -26.11 32.06
CA ILE A 179 2.06 -25.95 30.76
C ILE A 179 1.40 -24.83 29.96
N ILE A 180 0.07 -24.78 29.92
CA ILE A 180 -0.68 -23.70 29.26
C ILE A 180 -0.33 -22.35 29.90
N PHE A 181 -0.29 -22.27 31.23
CA PHE A 181 0.07 -21.04 31.93
C PHE A 181 1.52 -20.58 31.62
N GLN A 182 2.49 -21.49 31.67
CA GLN A 182 3.88 -21.17 31.31
C GLN A 182 4.02 -20.76 29.84
N MET A 183 3.25 -21.37 28.93
CA MET A 183 3.20 -20.97 27.54
C MET A 183 2.54 -19.60 27.36
N GLN A 184 1.49 -19.26 28.09
CA GLN A 184 0.93 -17.91 28.04
C GLN A 184 1.95 -16.85 28.42
N VAL A 185 2.77 -17.11 29.44
CA VAL A 185 3.86 -16.21 29.86
C VAL A 185 4.99 -16.19 28.81
N GLY A 186 5.41 -17.35 28.32
CA GLY A 186 6.47 -17.47 27.31
C GLY A 186 6.09 -16.86 25.97
N VAL A 187 4.85 -17.07 25.50
CA VAL A 187 4.34 -16.48 24.26
C VAL A 187 4.21 -14.98 24.39
N LYS A 188 3.82 -14.43 25.55
CA LYS A 188 3.85 -12.97 25.77
C LYS A 188 5.25 -12.39 25.62
N ALA A 189 6.27 -13.06 26.16
CA ALA A 189 7.66 -12.61 26.04
C ALA A 189 8.20 -12.69 24.60
N ILE A 190 7.92 -13.81 23.91
CA ILE A 190 8.31 -14.01 22.50
C ILE A 190 7.56 -13.02 21.60
N ALA A 191 6.26 -12.84 21.81
CA ALA A 191 5.44 -11.88 21.08
C ALA A 191 6.01 -10.47 21.23
N ASN A 192 6.28 -10.01 22.45
CA ASN A 192 6.84 -8.68 22.68
C ASN A 192 8.17 -8.47 21.93
N GLU A 193 9.05 -9.48 21.93
CA GLU A 193 10.31 -9.41 21.20
C GLU A 193 10.10 -9.41 19.67
N VAL A 194 9.16 -10.22 19.17
CA VAL A 194 8.79 -10.26 17.74
C VAL A 194 8.19 -8.93 17.29
N PHE A 195 7.23 -8.36 18.03
CA PHE A 195 6.60 -7.09 17.67
C PHE A 195 7.55 -5.92 17.80
N LYS A 196 8.45 -5.92 18.80
CA LYS A 196 9.51 -4.92 18.90
C LYS A 196 10.46 -4.97 17.71
N ARG A 197 10.83 -6.17 17.24
CA ARG A 197 11.59 -6.34 16.00
C ARG A 197 10.80 -5.86 14.79
N MET A 198 9.52 -6.17 14.68
CA MET A 198 8.67 -5.68 13.58
C MET A 198 8.54 -4.15 13.57
N ASP A 199 8.45 -3.47 14.71
CA ASP A 199 8.47 -2.01 14.80
C ASP A 199 9.84 -1.45 14.33
N GLN A 200 10.93 -2.05 14.82
CA GLN A 200 12.31 -1.67 14.46
C GLN A 200 12.66 -1.94 12.98
N GLU A 201 12.07 -2.98 12.39
CA GLU A 201 12.28 -3.40 11.00
C GLU A 201 11.11 -3.02 10.08
N SER A 202 10.19 -2.18 10.56
CA SER A 202 8.95 -1.82 9.84
C SER A 202 9.23 -1.27 8.44
N ALA A 203 10.26 -0.44 8.31
CA ALA A 203 10.73 0.08 7.02
C ALA A 203 11.20 -1.03 6.06
N HIS A 204 11.92 -2.05 6.54
CA HIS A 204 12.38 -3.16 5.72
C HIS A 204 11.23 -4.09 5.30
N ILE A 205 10.30 -4.37 6.22
CA ILE A 205 9.10 -5.16 5.94
C ILE A 205 8.25 -4.45 4.88
N ALA A 206 7.98 -3.16 5.06
CA ALA A 206 7.23 -2.35 4.10
C ALA A 206 7.93 -2.28 2.74
N ASP A 207 9.26 -2.10 2.70
CA ASP A 207 10.02 -2.11 1.45
C ASP A 207 9.91 -3.45 0.72
N SER A 208 10.04 -4.57 1.44
CA SER A 208 9.91 -5.90 0.84
C SER A 208 8.51 -6.18 0.29
N ALA A 209 7.47 -5.76 1.01
CA ALA A 209 6.08 -5.90 0.57
C ALA A 209 5.77 -4.99 -0.62
N PHE A 210 6.28 -3.75 -0.60
CA PHE A 210 6.19 -2.81 -1.71
C PHE A 210 6.86 -3.35 -2.97
N ARG A 211 8.08 -3.89 -2.87
CA ARG A 211 8.82 -4.46 -4.01
C ARG A 211 8.11 -5.65 -4.64
N LYS A 212 7.50 -6.53 -3.85
CA LYS A 212 6.72 -7.67 -4.36
C LYS A 212 5.56 -7.26 -5.28
N VAL A 213 4.99 -6.07 -5.10
CA VAL A 213 3.95 -5.52 -5.99
C VAL A 213 4.49 -5.32 -7.41
N PHE A 214 5.78 -5.03 -7.57
CA PHE A 214 6.44 -4.74 -8.84
C PHE A 214 7.24 -5.92 -9.43
N GLU A 215 7.52 -6.93 -8.60
CA GLU A 215 8.07 -8.22 -9.05
C GLU A 215 6.98 -9.11 -9.68
N ALA A 216 5.72 -8.92 -9.30
CA ALA A 216 4.56 -9.56 -9.92
C ALA A 216 4.15 -8.90 -11.25
N ASP A 217 3.32 -9.59 -12.05
CA ASP A 217 2.91 -9.21 -13.42
C ASP A 217 2.64 -7.69 -13.59
N PRO A 218 3.35 -7.00 -14.52
CA PRO A 218 3.24 -5.56 -14.72
C PRO A 218 1.85 -5.08 -15.16
N THR A 219 0.95 -6.00 -15.55
CA THR A 219 -0.39 -5.69 -16.04
C THR A 219 -1.46 -5.67 -14.94
N ILE A 220 -1.11 -6.03 -13.69
CA ILE A 220 -1.98 -6.11 -12.50
C ILE A 220 -3.42 -6.58 -12.84
N PRO A 221 -3.61 -7.74 -13.51
CA PRO A 221 -4.90 -8.09 -14.15
C PRO A 221 -6.08 -8.10 -13.18
N GLN A 222 -5.87 -8.63 -11.97
CA GLN A 222 -6.91 -8.72 -10.95
C GLN A 222 -7.43 -7.35 -10.51
N ARG A 223 -6.54 -6.35 -10.41
CA ARG A 223 -6.93 -5.00 -10.01
C ARG A 223 -7.60 -4.24 -11.14
N VAL A 224 -7.11 -4.42 -12.37
CA VAL A 224 -7.78 -3.86 -13.56
C VAL A 224 -9.20 -4.42 -13.67
N ALA A 225 -9.35 -5.75 -13.54
CA ALA A 225 -10.65 -6.40 -13.55
C ALA A 225 -11.57 -5.84 -12.47
N SER A 226 -11.11 -5.80 -11.21
CA SER A 226 -11.86 -5.24 -10.08
C SER A 226 -12.28 -3.78 -10.31
N LEU A 227 -11.39 -2.92 -10.82
CA LEU A 227 -11.73 -1.54 -11.15
C LEU A 227 -12.79 -1.45 -12.25
N THR A 228 -12.65 -2.19 -13.34
CA THR A 228 -13.63 -2.17 -14.45
C THR A 228 -14.97 -2.81 -14.09
N GLU A 229 -14.99 -3.71 -13.11
CA GLU A 229 -16.21 -4.32 -12.59
C GLU A 229 -17.03 -3.31 -11.78
N HIS A 230 -16.38 -2.50 -10.94
CA HIS A 230 -17.06 -1.61 -9.98
C HIS A 230 -17.20 -0.16 -10.44
N TYR A 231 -16.38 0.29 -11.38
CA TYR A 231 -16.31 1.69 -11.81
C TYR A 231 -16.55 1.87 -13.31
N GLU A 232 -17.12 3.01 -13.65
CA GLU A 232 -17.24 3.50 -15.02
C GLU A 232 -16.19 4.57 -15.27
N PHE A 233 -15.33 4.31 -16.25
CA PHE A 233 -14.23 5.19 -16.61
C PHE A 233 -14.61 6.12 -17.75
N SER A 234 -14.16 7.37 -17.64
CA SER A 234 -14.26 8.41 -18.67
C SER A 234 -13.15 9.44 -18.51
N VAL A 235 -13.00 10.32 -19.51
CA VAL A 235 -12.03 11.42 -19.47
C VAL A 235 -12.80 12.72 -19.37
N ILE A 236 -12.54 13.49 -18.32
CA ILE A 236 -13.05 14.85 -18.18
C ILE A 236 -12.02 15.87 -18.64
N THR A 237 -12.54 17.02 -19.07
CA THR A 237 -11.74 18.13 -19.59
C THR A 237 -11.91 19.34 -18.67
N ALA A 238 -10.82 20.07 -18.42
CA ALA A 238 -10.87 21.32 -17.66
C ALA A 238 -11.69 22.38 -18.43
N CYS A 239 -12.38 23.25 -17.70
CA CYS A 239 -13.03 24.41 -18.30
C CYS A 239 -12.00 25.43 -18.79
N GLU A 240 -12.44 26.41 -19.58
CA GLU A 240 -11.55 27.46 -20.06
C GLU A 240 -11.00 28.30 -18.89
N GLY A 241 -9.69 28.51 -18.87
CA GLY A 241 -8.99 29.24 -17.79
C GLY A 241 -8.69 28.39 -16.54
N GLU A 242 -9.13 27.14 -16.51
CA GLU A 242 -8.90 26.20 -15.44
C GLU A 242 -7.81 25.18 -15.78
N GLU A 243 -7.10 24.67 -14.76
CA GLU A 243 -6.12 23.59 -14.94
C GLU A 243 -6.14 22.56 -13.81
N PHE A 244 -5.98 21.29 -14.17
CA PHE A 244 -5.64 20.24 -13.23
C PHE A 244 -4.17 20.40 -12.81
N ILE A 245 -3.87 20.05 -11.56
CA ILE A 245 -2.51 19.82 -11.07
C ILE A 245 -2.22 18.32 -11.01
N LEU A 246 -0.93 17.94 -11.01
CA LEU A 246 -0.51 16.57 -10.76
C LEU A 246 0.32 16.51 -9.47
N GLY A 247 -0.28 15.98 -8.41
CA GLY A 247 0.43 15.61 -7.19
C GLY A 247 1.41 14.47 -7.42
N ASP A 248 2.45 14.40 -6.59
CA ASP A 248 3.40 13.27 -6.59
C ASP A 248 2.79 11.96 -6.03
N CYS A 249 1.50 12.00 -5.67
CA CYS A 249 0.62 10.88 -5.40
C CYS A 249 -0.03 10.26 -6.67
N ALA A 250 0.16 10.88 -7.84
CA ALA A 250 -0.39 10.53 -9.15
C ALA A 250 -1.92 10.51 -9.23
N ALA A 251 -2.58 9.54 -8.58
CA ALA A 251 -4.02 9.35 -8.59
C ALA A 251 -4.62 9.62 -7.19
N VAL A 252 -5.86 10.10 -7.17
CA VAL A 252 -6.62 10.36 -5.95
C VAL A 252 -7.96 9.68 -6.03
N GLY A 253 -8.53 9.30 -4.89
CA GLY A 253 -9.88 8.81 -4.78
C GLY A 253 -10.62 9.47 -3.63
N PHE A 254 -11.94 9.44 -3.69
CA PHE A 254 -12.83 9.97 -2.65
C PHE A 254 -13.72 8.85 -2.14
N ARG A 255 -13.88 8.79 -0.82
CA ARG A 255 -14.97 8.05 -0.17
C ARG A 255 -16.27 8.87 -0.18
N ALA A 256 -17.36 8.27 0.27
CA ALA A 256 -18.66 8.93 0.42
C ALA A 256 -18.61 10.19 1.31
N ASP A 257 -17.73 10.21 2.31
CA ASP A 257 -17.49 11.36 3.20
C ASP A 257 -16.61 12.45 2.58
N ARG A 258 -16.24 12.32 1.29
CA ARG A 258 -15.32 13.20 0.55
C ARG A 258 -13.90 13.23 1.11
N SER A 259 -13.52 12.29 1.97
CA SER A 259 -12.13 12.17 2.42
C SER A 259 -11.25 11.64 1.28
N PRO A 260 -10.12 12.29 0.98
CA PRO A 260 -9.22 11.87 -0.11
C PRO A 260 -8.37 10.68 0.33
N ARG A 261 -8.17 9.71 -0.58
CA ARG A 261 -7.37 8.48 -0.41
C ARG A 261 -6.61 8.14 -1.70
N LEU A 262 -5.61 7.28 -1.63
CA LEU A 262 -5.02 6.64 -2.81
C LEU A 262 -5.93 5.52 -3.32
N PRO A 263 -6.13 5.38 -4.65
CA PRO A 263 -6.99 4.35 -5.22
C PRO A 263 -6.28 3.00 -5.32
N ILE A 264 -5.84 2.47 -4.18
CA ILE A 264 -5.12 1.18 -4.08
C ILE A 264 -6.00 -0.06 -3.84
N GLY A 265 -7.31 0.16 -3.74
CA GLY A 265 -8.30 -0.86 -3.35
C GLY A 265 -8.96 -0.47 -2.03
N ASP A 266 -10.15 -1.01 -1.79
CA ASP A 266 -10.91 -0.75 -0.58
C ASP A 266 -10.31 -1.61 0.56
N LEU A 267 -9.47 -1.01 1.42
CA LEU A 267 -8.91 -1.69 2.60
C LEU A 267 -10.01 -2.09 3.61
N ASP A 268 -11.12 -1.36 3.59
CA ASP A 268 -12.34 -1.69 4.30
C ASP A 268 -13.48 -1.76 3.28
N ASN A 269 -14.04 -2.96 3.06
CA ASN A 269 -15.19 -3.17 2.18
C ASN A 269 -16.42 -2.36 2.64
N ASP A 270 -16.45 -1.93 3.91
CA ASP A 270 -17.53 -1.11 4.46
C ASP A 270 -17.37 0.38 4.09
N SER A 271 -16.19 0.81 3.62
CA SER A 271 -15.91 2.21 3.24
C SER A 271 -15.20 2.32 1.87
N PRO A 272 -15.90 1.94 0.80
CA PRO A 272 -15.35 1.97 -0.54
C PRO A 272 -15.05 3.38 -1.06
N LEU A 273 -14.17 3.47 -2.06
CA LEU A 273 -14.06 4.69 -2.87
C LEU A 273 -15.26 4.81 -3.81
N ASP A 274 -15.83 6.00 -3.89
CA ASP A 274 -16.92 6.34 -4.81
C ASP A 274 -16.38 6.91 -6.12
N GLN A 275 -15.22 7.57 -6.07
CA GLN A 275 -14.68 8.34 -7.19
C GLN A 275 -13.18 8.20 -7.22
N ILE A 276 -12.60 8.09 -8.41
CA ILE A 276 -11.16 8.03 -8.64
C ILE A 276 -10.81 9.02 -9.75
N TYR A 277 -9.74 9.78 -9.55
CA TYR A 277 -9.25 10.78 -10.48
C TYR A 277 -7.74 10.62 -10.70
N LEU A 278 -7.32 10.68 -11.96
CA LEU A 278 -5.91 10.72 -12.35
C LEU A 278 -5.73 11.88 -13.35
N PRO A 279 -5.20 13.03 -12.89
CA PRO A 279 -4.77 14.10 -13.77
C PRO A 279 -3.71 13.59 -14.75
N ILE A 280 -4.01 13.68 -16.05
CA ILE A 280 -3.13 13.19 -17.12
C ILE A 280 -2.52 14.32 -17.96
N SER A 281 -3.11 15.51 -17.88
CA SER A 281 -2.57 16.77 -18.40
C SER A 281 -3.27 17.93 -17.70
N PRO A 282 -2.81 19.19 -17.88
CA PRO A 282 -3.47 20.36 -17.31
C PRO A 282 -4.94 20.50 -17.73
N THR A 283 -5.32 19.93 -18.87
CA THR A 283 -6.69 20.04 -19.40
C THR A 283 -7.46 18.74 -19.38
N ARG A 284 -6.87 17.61 -18.96
CA ARG A 284 -7.55 16.31 -18.96
C ARG A 284 -7.27 15.52 -17.69
N CYS A 285 -8.31 14.85 -17.20
CA CYS A 285 -8.24 13.94 -16.07
C CYS A 285 -9.02 12.67 -16.41
N ILE A 286 -8.42 11.51 -16.16
CA ILE A 286 -9.18 10.25 -16.10
C ILE A 286 -10.05 10.32 -14.85
N ALA A 287 -11.30 9.91 -14.98
CA ALA A 287 -12.22 9.80 -13.87
C ALA A 287 -12.91 8.44 -13.92
N ALA A 288 -12.97 7.79 -12.76
CA ALA A 288 -13.71 6.56 -12.55
C ALA A 288 -14.76 6.79 -11.47
N MET A 289 -16.01 6.59 -11.82
CA MET A 289 -17.14 6.73 -10.90
C MET A 289 -17.64 5.33 -10.51
N ARG A 290 -17.82 5.06 -9.23
CA ARG A 290 -18.43 3.80 -8.80
C ARG A 290 -19.83 3.70 -9.38
N LYS A 291 -20.16 2.56 -9.98
CA LYS A 291 -21.49 2.30 -10.57
C LYS A 291 -22.58 2.59 -9.54
N GLY A 292 -23.56 3.42 -9.93
CA GLY A 292 -24.61 3.91 -9.04
C GLY A 292 -24.35 5.28 -8.39
N THR A 293 -23.15 5.84 -8.54
CA THR A 293 -22.82 7.21 -8.10
C THR A 293 -23.03 8.19 -9.26
N SER A 294 -23.64 9.35 -9.00
CA SER A 294 -24.00 10.32 -10.06
C SER A 294 -23.29 11.67 -9.99
N THR A 295 -22.67 12.02 -8.85
CA THR A 295 -22.12 13.36 -8.63
C THR A 295 -20.60 13.39 -8.72
N TRP A 296 -20.07 14.24 -9.58
CA TRP A 296 -18.64 14.46 -9.78
C TRP A 296 -18.04 15.35 -8.68
N ALA A 297 -16.78 15.12 -8.33
CA ALA A 297 -15.97 16.12 -7.63
C ALA A 297 -15.69 17.31 -8.55
N GLN A 298 -15.65 18.52 -7.99
CA GLN A 298 -15.24 19.70 -8.75
C GLN A 298 -13.73 19.68 -8.97
N MET A 299 -13.24 20.40 -9.99
CA MET A 299 -11.81 20.46 -10.27
C MET A 299 -11.00 20.99 -9.07
N THR A 300 -11.56 21.96 -8.33
CA THR A 300 -10.96 22.45 -7.09
C THR A 300 -10.77 21.35 -6.05
N ASP A 301 -11.77 20.47 -5.89
CA ASP A 301 -11.70 19.35 -4.95
C ASP A 301 -10.63 18.34 -5.38
N ILE A 302 -10.55 18.06 -6.68
CA ILE A 302 -9.54 17.16 -7.26
C ILE A 302 -8.13 17.70 -7.04
N ASN A 303 -7.92 19.00 -7.29
CA ASN A 303 -6.63 19.66 -7.08
C ASN A 303 -6.25 19.70 -5.60
N GLU A 304 -7.20 20.03 -4.72
CA GLU A 304 -6.98 20.02 -3.27
C GLU A 304 -6.64 18.62 -2.76
N ALA A 305 -7.33 17.58 -3.22
CA ALA A 305 -7.01 16.19 -2.89
C ALA A 305 -5.64 15.76 -3.43
N SER A 306 -5.30 16.17 -4.65
CA SER A 306 -3.99 15.88 -5.27
C SER A 306 -2.85 16.51 -4.47
N ALA A 307 -3.00 17.76 -4.05
CA ALA A 307 -2.06 18.39 -3.14
C ALA A 307 -2.03 17.71 -1.77
N ALA A 308 -3.19 17.44 -1.16
CA ALA A 308 -3.29 16.87 0.17
C ALA A 308 -2.65 15.48 0.30
N LEU A 309 -2.79 14.65 -0.73
CA LEU A 309 -2.20 13.33 -0.81
C LEU A 309 -0.74 13.35 -1.28
N SER A 310 -0.25 14.48 -1.81
CA SER A 310 1.16 14.59 -2.21
C SER A 310 2.08 14.47 -1.00
N HIS A 311 3.21 13.80 -1.19
CA HIS A 311 4.25 13.64 -0.18
C HIS A 311 5.13 14.89 -0.07
N ARG A 312 5.57 15.45 -1.20
CA ARG A 312 6.53 16.57 -1.23
C ARG A 312 6.10 17.71 -2.11
N PHE A 313 5.55 17.41 -3.29
CA PHE A 313 5.22 18.44 -4.26
C PHE A 313 4.03 18.05 -5.14
N PHE A 314 3.47 19.05 -5.79
CA PHE A 314 2.65 18.88 -6.99
C PHE A 314 3.24 19.68 -8.15
N ILE A 315 2.84 19.35 -9.37
CA ILE A 315 3.22 20.08 -10.59
C ILE A 315 2.01 20.71 -11.26
N SER A 316 2.23 21.83 -11.93
CA SER A 316 1.23 22.55 -12.71
C SER A 316 1.83 23.09 -14.01
N LYS A 317 0.96 23.50 -14.94
CA LYS A 317 1.37 24.18 -16.18
C LYS A 317 1.63 25.66 -15.94
N SER A 318 0.86 26.30 -15.08
CA SER A 318 1.04 27.70 -14.72
C SER A 318 2.02 27.84 -13.56
N SER A 319 2.82 28.91 -13.54
CA SER A 319 3.73 29.22 -12.44
C SER A 319 3.01 29.60 -11.14
N GLU A 320 1.78 30.08 -11.27
CA GLU A 320 0.89 30.47 -10.18
C GLU A 320 -0.50 29.89 -10.46
N PRO A 321 -0.72 28.58 -10.18
CA PRO A 321 -2.04 27.98 -10.32
C PRO A 321 -3.04 28.64 -9.36
N ALA A 322 -4.33 28.53 -9.68
CA ALA A 322 -5.39 29.03 -8.81
C ALA A 322 -5.26 28.43 -7.39
N ASN A 323 -5.42 29.27 -6.37
CA ASN A 323 -5.31 28.89 -4.96
C ASN A 323 -3.94 28.30 -4.55
N LEU A 324 -2.84 28.66 -5.22
CA LEU A 324 -1.49 28.14 -4.95
C LEU A 324 -1.15 28.06 -3.45
N THR A 325 -1.32 29.15 -2.69
CA THR A 325 -0.98 29.17 -1.26
C THR A 325 -1.79 28.14 -0.45
N LYS A 326 -3.07 27.96 -0.78
CA LYS A 326 -3.92 26.94 -0.17
C LYS A 326 -3.41 25.54 -0.53
N LEU A 327 -3.16 25.28 -1.80
CA LEU A 327 -2.67 23.98 -2.27
C LEU A 327 -1.32 23.62 -1.63
N GLN A 328 -0.38 24.56 -1.51
CA GLN A 328 0.90 24.34 -0.82
C GLN A 328 0.72 23.97 0.65
N SER A 329 -0.23 24.60 1.34
CA SER A 329 -0.52 24.32 2.75
C SER A 329 -1.15 22.92 2.98
N LEU A 330 -1.75 22.34 1.95
CA LEU A 330 -2.37 21.01 2.03
C LEU A 330 -1.36 19.88 1.87
N ILE A 331 -0.17 20.12 1.30
CA ILE A 331 0.79 19.05 0.99
C ILE A 331 1.06 18.17 2.22
N GLY A 332 0.77 16.88 2.07
CA GLY A 332 1.02 15.86 3.08
C GLY A 332 -0.02 15.76 4.19
N VAL A 333 -1.07 16.58 4.19
CA VAL A 333 -2.08 16.64 5.27
C VAL A 333 -3.02 15.43 5.25
N ALA A 334 -3.27 14.82 4.09
CA ALA A 334 -4.19 13.68 4.01
C ALA A 334 -3.53 12.34 4.31
N ASP A 335 -4.27 11.48 5.02
CA ASP A 335 -3.97 10.07 5.19
C ASP A 335 -4.32 9.31 3.89
N PRO A 336 -3.35 8.64 3.26
CA PRO A 336 -3.54 8.10 1.91
C PRO A 336 -4.19 6.73 1.88
N LEU A 337 -4.07 5.92 2.93
CA LEU A 337 -4.57 4.54 2.95
C LEU A 337 -5.75 4.39 3.91
N ALA A 338 -5.47 4.64 5.18
CA ALA A 338 -6.37 4.50 6.28
C ALA A 338 -5.90 5.46 7.37
N SER A 339 -6.84 6.09 8.07
CA SER A 339 -6.49 6.80 9.31
C SER A 339 -5.99 5.79 10.35
N GLU A 340 -5.32 6.28 11.39
CA GLU A 340 -4.95 5.40 12.51
C GLU A 340 -6.19 4.75 13.16
N GLU A 341 -7.31 5.46 13.18
CA GLU A 341 -8.59 4.96 13.67
C GLU A 341 -9.18 3.87 12.78
N ASP A 342 -9.14 4.04 11.45
CA ASP A 342 -9.56 3.02 10.48
C ASP A 342 -8.75 1.72 10.70
N MET A 343 -7.43 1.84 10.88
CA MET A 343 -6.54 0.70 11.13
C MET A 343 -6.85 0.01 12.45
N ARG A 344 -7.05 0.77 13.54
CA ARG A 344 -7.45 0.23 14.84
C ARG A 344 -8.82 -0.45 14.77
N SER A 345 -9.76 0.10 14.01
CA SER A 345 -11.08 -0.48 13.79
C SER A 345 -11.00 -1.82 13.05
N LEU A 346 -10.23 -1.89 11.96
CA LEU A 346 -9.97 -3.13 11.22
C LEU A 346 -9.36 -4.22 12.12
N LEU A 347 -8.36 -3.86 12.93
CA LEU A 347 -7.74 -4.78 13.89
C LEU A 347 -8.73 -5.28 14.93
N LYS A 348 -9.55 -4.39 15.48
CA LYS A 348 -10.63 -4.78 16.40
C LYS A 348 -11.66 -5.66 15.74
N LYS A 349 -12.01 -5.46 14.47
CA LYS A 349 -12.88 -6.39 13.71
C LYS A 349 -12.20 -7.76 13.61
N ILE A 350 -10.97 -7.84 13.10
CA ILE A 350 -10.24 -9.11 12.95
C ILE A 350 -10.15 -9.90 14.27
N TYR A 351 -9.91 -9.21 15.39
CA TYR A 351 -9.86 -9.83 16.72
C TYR A 351 -11.22 -10.01 17.41
N GLY A 352 -12.18 -9.16 17.10
CA GLY A 352 -13.51 -9.10 17.71
C GLY A 352 -14.50 -10.08 17.08
N THR A 353 -14.44 -10.31 15.77
CA THR A 353 -15.31 -11.27 15.06
C THR A 353 -15.04 -12.73 15.47
N ASN A 354 -13.93 -12.99 16.16
CA ASN A 354 -13.62 -14.29 16.76
C ASN A 354 -14.13 -14.44 18.22
N ARG A 355 -15.01 -13.54 18.69
CA ARG A 355 -15.54 -13.52 20.08
C ARG A 355 -16.95 -14.07 20.26
N ASP A 356 -17.70 -14.31 19.18
CA ASP A 356 -18.94 -15.08 19.20
C ASP A 356 -18.66 -16.51 18.71
#